data_AF-A0A699IMY2-F1
#
_entry.id   AF-A0A699IMY2-F1
#
_cell.length_a   1.000
_cell.length_b   1.000
_cell.length_c   1.000
_cell.angle_alpha   90.00
_cell.angle_beta   90.00
_cell.angle_gamma   90.00
#
_symmetry.space_group_name_H-M   'P 1'
#
loop_
_entity.id
_entity.type
_entity.pdbx_description
1 polymer ?
#
loop_
_entity_poly.entity_id
_entity_poly.type
_entity_poly.pdbx_seq_one_letter_code
_entity_poly.pdbx_strand_id
1 'polypeptide(L)'
;MRVPCFSELAEKAIVPEKTKKQIEKDLPRTFPGHPALDEEGRNSLRRLLLAYARHNPSVGYCQAMNFFAAMLLLMMPEENAFWTMVGMIDDYFDGYFTTDMIESQ
;
A
#
# COMPACT_ATOMS: atom_id res chain seq x y z
N MET A 1 5.69 -23.02 1.86
CA MET A 1 6.29 -21.82 1.24
C MET A 1 6.48 -20.81 2.37
N ARG A 2 7.68 -20.25 2.57
CA ARG A 2 7.93 -19.29 3.67
C ARG A 2 7.32 -17.95 3.27
N VAL A 3 6.33 -17.48 4.03
CA VAL A 3 5.84 -16.11 3.88
C VAL A 3 6.94 -15.16 4.40
N PRO A 4 7.47 -14.24 3.59
CA PRO A 4 8.49 -13.30 4.05
C PRO A 4 7.93 -12.38 5.13
N CYS A 5 8.78 -11.96 6.06
CA CYS A 5 8.37 -11.01 7.10
C CYS A 5 8.15 -9.62 6.49
N PHE A 6 7.26 -8.82 7.09
CA PHE A 6 6.99 -7.45 6.64
C PHE A 6 8.27 -6.60 6.54
N SER A 7 9.17 -6.70 7.53
CA SER A 7 10.45 -5.97 7.54
C SER A 7 11.32 -6.31 6.32
N GLU A 8 11.33 -7.57 5.88
CA GLU A 8 12.07 -8.01 4.69
C GLU A 8 11.50 -7.41 3.40
N LEU A 9 10.18 -7.22 3.34
CA LEU A 9 9.49 -6.61 2.20
C LEU A 9 9.71 -5.09 2.18
N ALA A 10 9.69 -4.44 3.34
CA ALA A 10 9.84 -2.99 3.46
C ALA A 10 11.29 -2.51 3.21
N GLU A 11 12.31 -3.15 3.80
CA GLU A 11 13.71 -2.69 3.71
C GLU A 11 14.32 -2.88 2.32
N LYS A 12 13.84 -3.86 1.56
CA LYS A 12 14.39 -4.22 0.25
C LYS A 12 13.39 -4.02 -0.87
N ALA A 13 12.44 -3.10 -0.74
CA ALA A 13 11.42 -2.87 -1.76
C ALA A 13 12.03 -2.46 -3.13
N ILE A 14 12.21 -3.43 -4.03
CA ILE A 14 12.60 -3.20 -5.43
C ILE A 14 11.29 -3.18 -6.20
N VAL A 15 10.75 -1.99 -6.38
CA VAL A 15 9.52 -1.75 -7.13
C VAL A 15 9.80 -0.81 -8.30
N PRO A 16 9.00 -0.86 -9.38
CA PRO A 16 9.18 0.01 -10.54
C PRO A 16 9.19 1.51 -10.16
N GLU A 17 10.03 2.30 -10.84
CA GLU A 17 10.16 3.73 -10.55
C GLU A 17 8.85 4.50 -10.72
N LYS A 18 8.01 4.07 -11.68
CA LYS A 18 6.65 4.61 -11.87
C LYS A 18 5.80 4.44 -10.61
N THR A 19 5.83 3.26 -9.99
CA THR A 19 5.11 2.95 -8.75
C THR A 19 5.59 3.83 -7.60
N LYS A 20 6.92 3.97 -7.42
CA LYS A 20 7.48 4.85 -6.39
C LYS A 20 6.99 6.28 -6.54
N LYS A 21 7.07 6.83 -7.76
CA LYS A 21 6.62 8.20 -8.05
C LYS A 21 5.13 8.41 -7.78
N GLN A 22 4.29 7.42 -8.11
CA GLN A 22 2.86 7.48 -7.80
C GLN A 22 2.60 7.48 -6.30
N ILE A 23 3.27 6.62 -5.54
CA ILE A 23 3.17 6.59 -4.07
C ILE A 23 3.59 7.94 -3.49
N GLU A 24 4.78 8.47 -3.84
CA GLU A 24 5.25 9.77 -3.29
C GLU A 24 4.29 10.92 -3.60
N LYS A 25 3.66 10.92 -4.78
CA LYS A 25 2.66 11.91 -5.16
C LYS A 25 1.39 11.81 -4.29
N ASP A 26 1.08 10.62 -3.80
CA ASP A 26 -0.15 10.31 -3.08
C ASP A 26 -0.04 10.50 -1.57
N LEU A 27 1.14 10.32 -1.00
CA LEU A 27 1.40 10.54 0.43
C LEU A 27 0.90 11.90 0.96
N PRO A 28 1.23 13.08 0.36
CA PRO A 28 0.80 14.37 0.91
C PRO A 28 -0.70 14.64 0.77
N ARG A 29 -1.38 13.97 -0.16
CA ARG A 29 -2.84 14.13 -0.40
C ARG A 29 -3.69 13.10 0.34
N THR A 30 -3.08 12.16 1.06
CA THR A 30 -3.79 11.15 1.84
C THR A 30 -4.10 11.69 3.23
N PHE A 31 -5.38 11.93 3.53
CA PHE A 31 -5.88 12.54 4.78
C PHE A 31 -5.05 13.75 5.25
N PRO A 32 -4.97 14.83 4.43
CA PRO A 32 -4.12 15.97 4.73
C PRO A 32 -4.51 16.62 6.06
N GLY A 33 -3.51 16.86 6.91
CA GLY A 33 -3.71 17.47 8.24
C GLY A 33 -4.14 16.50 9.35
N HIS A 34 -4.27 15.20 9.06
CA HIS A 34 -4.59 14.22 10.10
C HIS A 34 -3.39 14.05 11.06
N PRO A 35 -3.57 14.14 12.40
CA PRO A 35 -2.46 14.14 13.36
C PRO A 35 -1.58 12.88 13.29
N ALA A 36 -2.19 11.72 13.03
CA ALA A 36 -1.47 10.45 12.91
C ALA A 36 -0.77 10.24 11.56
N LEU A 37 -0.99 11.12 10.57
CA LEU A 37 -0.24 11.15 9.30
C LEU A 37 0.68 12.39 9.24
N ASP A 38 1.45 12.56 10.30
CA ASP A 38 2.60 13.46 10.35
C ASP A 38 3.77 12.91 9.51
N GLU A 39 5.00 13.35 9.77
CA GLU A 39 6.16 12.84 9.04
C GLU A 39 6.39 11.34 9.24
N GLU A 40 6.28 10.84 10.46
CA GLU A 40 6.49 9.42 10.77
C GLU A 40 5.33 8.56 10.26
N GLY A 41 4.09 9.03 10.41
CA GLY A 41 2.91 8.37 9.84
C GLY A 41 2.98 8.25 8.32
N ARG A 42 3.45 9.30 7.63
CA ARG A 42 3.69 9.26 6.17
C ARG A 42 4.83 8.32 5.79
N ASN A 43 5.88 8.24 6.60
CA ASN A 43 6.97 7.28 6.38
C ASN A 43 6.48 5.83 6.55
N SER A 44 5.61 5.58 7.52
CA SER A 44 4.96 4.28 7.74
C SER A 44 4.05 3.90 6.58
N LEU A 45 3.22 4.85 6.11
CA LEU A 45 2.39 4.68 4.92
C LEU A 45 3.22 4.35 3.67
N ARG A 46 4.35 5.06 3.47
CA ARG A 46 5.27 4.79 2.36
C ARG A 46 5.81 3.37 2.42
N ARG A 47 6.34 2.93 3.58
CA ARG A 47 6.90 1.58 3.74
C ARG A 47 5.85 0.51 3.45
N LEU A 48 4.66 0.66 4.00
CA LEU A 48 3.55 -0.27 3.80
C LEU A 48 3.17 -0.39 2.31
N LEU A 49 2.99 0.73 1.61
CA LEU A 49 2.63 0.73 0.18
C LEU A 49 3.73 0.15 -0.70
N LEU A 50 5.00 0.46 -0.42
CA LEU A 50 6.14 -0.12 -1.15
C LEU A 50 6.29 -1.61 -0.89
N ALA A 51 6.10 -2.05 0.36
CA ALA A 51 6.10 -3.47 0.73
C ALA A 51 4.99 -4.22 0.01
N TYR A 52 3.78 -3.65 -0.08
CA TYR A 52 2.67 -4.27 -0.79
C TYR A 52 2.95 -4.38 -2.29
N ALA A 53 3.41 -3.29 -2.93
CA ALA A 53 3.75 -3.31 -4.35
C ALA A 53 4.86 -4.32 -4.70
N ARG A 54 5.73 -4.65 -3.73
CA ARG A 54 6.70 -5.75 -3.85
C ARG A 54 6.07 -7.11 -3.60
N HIS A 55 5.15 -7.22 -2.65
CA HIS A 55 4.47 -8.46 -2.30
C HIS A 55 3.65 -9.00 -3.48
N ASN A 56 2.90 -8.13 -4.14
CA ASN A 56 2.05 -8.48 -5.28
C ASN A 56 2.38 -7.58 -6.50
N PRO A 57 3.45 -7.89 -7.28
CA PRO A 57 3.89 -7.05 -8.39
C PRO A 57 2.91 -6.98 -9.58
N SER A 58 2.00 -7.94 -9.72
CA SER A 58 1.00 -7.91 -10.80
C SER A 58 -0.04 -6.82 -10.57
N VAL A 59 -0.44 -6.59 -9.32
CA VAL A 59 -1.27 -5.44 -8.93
C VAL A 59 -0.41 -4.19 -8.78
N GLY A 60 0.73 -4.31 -8.09
CA GLY A 60 1.64 -3.22 -7.80
C GLY A 60 1.00 -2.16 -6.88
N TYR A 61 0.73 -0.98 -7.44
CA TYR A 61 0.07 0.11 -6.72
C TYR A 61 -0.99 0.75 -7.61
N CYS A 62 -2.22 0.83 -7.08
CA CYS A 62 -3.35 1.52 -7.68
C CYS A 62 -3.74 2.73 -6.82
N GLN A 63 -4.17 3.80 -7.50
CA GLN A 63 -4.66 5.01 -6.87
C GLN A 63 -5.98 4.72 -6.14
N ALA A 64 -5.89 4.51 -4.83
CA ALA A 64 -6.96 4.30 -3.83
C ALA A 64 -6.35 3.57 -2.63
N MET A 65 -5.34 2.73 -2.89
CA MET A 65 -4.65 1.89 -1.92
C MET A 65 -4.01 2.72 -0.79
N ASN A 66 -3.55 3.93 -1.08
CA ASN A 66 -3.07 4.89 -0.09
C ASN A 66 -4.10 5.20 0.99
N PHE A 67 -5.38 5.34 0.65
CA PHE A 67 -6.43 5.63 1.63
C PHE A 67 -6.76 4.41 2.49
N PHE A 68 -6.81 3.21 1.90
CA PHE A 68 -7.01 1.97 2.65
C PHE A 68 -5.84 1.72 3.61
N ALA A 69 -4.61 1.79 3.12
CA ALA A 69 -3.40 1.64 3.92
C ALA A 69 -3.35 2.65 5.08
N ALA A 70 -3.64 3.93 4.79
CA ALA A 70 -3.68 4.97 5.80
C ALA A 70 -4.75 4.68 6.86
N MET A 71 -5.97 4.31 6.45
CA MET A 71 -7.05 3.98 7.38
C MET A 71 -6.69 2.80 8.28
N LEU A 72 -6.04 1.77 7.74
CA LEU A 72 -5.54 0.64 8.54
C LEU A 72 -4.47 1.10 9.54
N LEU A 73 -3.53 1.95 9.13
CA LEU A 73 -2.50 2.52 10.02
C LEU A 73 -3.08 3.36 11.17
N LEU A 74 -4.28 3.94 10.98
CA LEU A 74 -4.98 4.64 12.07
C LEU A 74 -5.57 3.67 13.12
N MET A 75 -5.79 2.41 12.75
CA MET A 75 -6.46 1.42 13.60
C MET A 75 -5.50 0.42 14.23
N MET A 76 -4.33 0.16 13.61
CA MET A 76 -3.42 -0.89 14.04
C MET A 76 -1.95 -0.61 13.68
N PRO A 77 -1.00 -1.31 14.32
CA PRO A 77 0.43 -1.19 14.00
C PRO A 77 0.75 -1.54 12.53
N GLU A 78 1.86 -1.00 12.02
CA GLU A 78 2.27 -1.08 10.60
C GLU A 78 2.27 -2.51 10.03
N GLU A 79 2.82 -3.48 10.76
CA GLU A 79 2.86 -4.88 10.31
C GLU A 79 1.47 -5.51 10.22
N ASN A 80 0.59 -5.25 11.20
CA ASN A 80 -0.78 -5.75 11.18
C ASN A 80 -1.58 -5.09 10.05
N ALA A 81 -1.37 -3.78 9.83
CA ALA A 81 -1.99 -3.04 8.74
C ALA A 81 -1.58 -3.60 7.38
N PHE A 82 -0.31 -3.97 7.22
CA PHE A 82 0.20 -4.61 6.03
C PHE A 82 -0.50 -5.95 5.76
N TRP A 83 -0.49 -6.89 6.72
CA TRP A 83 -1.10 -8.20 6.52
C TRP A 83 -2.62 -8.13 6.32
N THR A 84 -3.28 -7.19 6.98
CA THR A 84 -4.71 -6.92 6.77
C THR A 84 -4.96 -6.42 5.34
N MET A 85 -4.11 -5.53 4.83
CA MET A 85 -4.20 -5.03 3.45
C MET A 85 -3.95 -6.13 2.42
N VAL A 86 -2.97 -7.01 2.67
CA VAL A 86 -2.71 -8.20 1.84
C VAL A 86 -3.97 -9.07 1.76
N GLY A 87 -4.53 -9.48 2.91
CA GLY A 87 -5.76 -10.29 2.91
C GLY A 87 -6.95 -9.58 2.27
N MET A 88 -7.11 -8.26 2.47
CA MET A 88 -8.18 -7.51 1.82
C MET A 88 -8.03 -7.54 0.30
N ILE A 89 -6.87 -7.19 -0.24
CA ILE A 89 -6.72 -7.00 -1.69
C ILE A 89 -6.62 -8.35 -2.40
N ASP A 90 -5.85 -9.28 -1.85
CA ASP A 90 -5.58 -10.56 -2.51
C ASP A 90 -6.76 -11.53 -2.37
N ASP A 91 -7.54 -11.49 -1.27
CA ASP A 91 -8.66 -12.43 -1.06
C ASP A 91 -10.03 -11.84 -1.45
N TYR A 92 -10.26 -10.53 -1.29
CA TYR A 92 -11.58 -9.92 -1.55
C TYR A 92 -11.66 -9.09 -2.83
N PHE A 93 -10.53 -8.61 -3.35
CA PHE A 93 -10.47 -7.77 -4.55
C PHE A 93 -9.71 -8.43 -5.71
N ASP A 94 -9.59 -9.76 -5.72
CA ASP A 94 -9.04 -10.48 -6.86
C ASP A 94 -9.83 -10.13 -8.13
N GLY A 95 -9.13 -9.58 -9.14
CA GLY A 95 -9.72 -9.07 -10.38
C GLY A 95 -10.32 -7.65 -10.34
N TYR A 96 -10.39 -6.98 -9.19
CA TYR A 96 -10.88 -5.58 -9.09
C TYR A 96 -9.79 -4.54 -9.37
N PHE A 97 -8.54 -4.85 -9.06
CA PHE A 97 -7.39 -3.99 -9.33
C PHE A 97 -6.63 -4.51 -10.56
N THR A 98 -7.13 -4.18 -11.74
CA THR A 98 -6.41 -4.39 -13.01
C THR A 98 -5.73 -3.10 -13.46
N THR A 99 -4.61 -3.20 -14.18
CA THR A 99 -3.97 -2.03 -14.81
C THR A 99 -4.84 -1.34 -15.85
N ASP A 100 -5.85 -2.06 -16.36
CA ASP A 100 -6.82 -1.57 -17.32
C ASP A 100 -8.09 -1.18 -16.58
N MET A 101 -8.47 0.10 -16.68
CA MET A 101 -9.82 0.55 -16.34
C MET A 101 -10.81 -0.17 -17.25
N ILE A 102 -11.47 -1.23 -16.77
CA ILE A 102 -12.63 -1.76 -17.47
C ILE A 102 -13.74 -0.74 -17.26
N GLU A 103 -14.07 0.00 -18.32
CA GLU A 103 -15.27 0.84 -18.39
C GLU A 103 -16.47 0.02 -17.91
N SER A 104 -17.09 0.47 -16.83
CA SER A 104 -18.40 -0.02 -16.41
C SER A 104 -19.41 0.33 -17.52
N GLN A 105 -19.87 -0.69 -18.25
CA GLN A 105 -21.06 -0.59 -19.09
C GLN A 105 -22.33 -0.46 -18.25
#